data_AF-A0A924YSS8-F1
#
_entry.id   AF-A0A924YSS8-F1
#
_cell.length_a   1.000
_cell.length_b   1.000
_cell.length_c   1.000
_cell.angle_alpha   90.00
_cell.angle_beta   90.00
_cell.angle_gamma   90.00
#
_symmetry.space_group_name_H-M   'P 1'
#
loop_
_entity.id
_entity.type
_entity.pdbx_description
1 polymer ?
#
loop_
_entity_poly.entity_id
_entity_poly.type
_entity_poly.pdbx_seq_one_letter_code
_entity_poly.pdbx_strand_id
1 'polypeptide(L)'
;MSMLAPSVELEEASSESNDDLEAEAVFENLDDLPAGSKLPRATYRLQFNASFTFRDARALVPYLAALGVSHCYASPFLKARARSQHGYDIVDHAMFNPEIGTEEEFEELVSELRDNDMGLILDFVPNHMAVATSDNAWWVDVLENGPSSPYASFFDIDWMPLKPDLAHKVLLPVLGDQFGKVLDDGQLVLVSEGGAFSLTYHERRFPIATRSVGAILKHRLEELEQTLGAEHTDLIEYKSILTAISHLPPRTETDPEKIAEGRREREVIHRRLNALLESSPQITVFLSENVRLFNGQPGDPRSFDLLDRLLLDQAYRLAFWRVAADEINYRRFFDINELAAICMENPTVFEKTHELALRLVRDGLVDGLRIDHPDGLYDPLDYLEQLQRARSAPFSRQVTTFNDDSVLLLQRGDALDLNETESAESAQPGANESAPLAQKSGSPTEQPLYLVVEKIL
;
A
#
# COMPACT_ATOMS: atom_id res chain seq x y z
N MET A 1 8.06 -17.40 89.53
CA MET A 1 6.60 -17.45 89.70
C MET A 1 6.03 -16.26 88.92
N SER A 2 5.39 -16.55 87.80
CA SER A 2 4.43 -15.75 87.01
C SER A 2 4.64 -14.24 86.84
N MET A 3 4.75 -13.77 85.58
CA MET A 3 3.56 -13.26 84.86
C MET A 3 3.83 -13.09 83.36
N LEU A 4 2.83 -13.49 82.58
CA LEU A 4 2.71 -13.50 81.12
C LEU A 4 2.55 -12.09 80.54
N ALA A 5 3.03 -11.89 79.31
CA ALA A 5 2.57 -10.88 78.35
C ALA A 5 2.49 -11.54 76.95
N PRO A 6 1.57 -11.11 76.07
CA PRO A 6 0.97 -11.97 75.05
C PRO A 6 1.79 -12.06 73.75
N SER A 7 1.66 -13.21 73.08
CA SER A 7 2.09 -13.45 71.71
C SER A 7 1.23 -12.63 70.74
N VAL A 8 1.88 -11.89 69.83
CA VAL A 8 1.24 -11.33 68.63
C VAL A 8 1.56 -12.27 67.48
N GLU A 9 0.54 -12.90 66.92
CA GLU A 9 0.61 -13.63 65.66
C GLU A 9 0.89 -12.63 64.53
N LEU A 10 1.93 -12.89 63.75
CA LEU A 10 2.14 -12.25 62.44
C LEU A 10 1.39 -13.10 61.42
N GLU A 11 0.23 -12.61 60.96
CA GLU A 11 -0.36 -13.09 59.71
C GLU A 11 0.55 -12.63 58.56
N GLU A 12 1.27 -13.57 57.94
CA GLU A 12 1.85 -13.37 56.62
C GLU A 12 0.71 -13.33 55.59
N ALA A 13 0.29 -12.12 55.24
CA ALA A 13 -0.50 -11.89 54.03
C ALA A 13 0.44 -12.04 52.82
N SER A 14 0.25 -13.11 52.04
CA SER A 14 0.86 -13.29 50.73
C SER A 14 0.35 -12.19 49.79
N SER A 15 1.20 -11.24 49.46
CA SER A 15 0.93 -10.26 48.41
C SER A 15 1.17 -10.91 47.05
N GLU A 16 0.15 -11.52 46.46
CA GLU A 16 0.10 -11.70 45.01
C GLU A 16 -0.01 -10.31 44.38
N SER A 17 0.86 -10.03 43.40
CA SER A 17 0.89 -8.76 42.69
C SER A 17 -0.41 -8.56 41.93
N ASN A 18 -0.90 -7.32 41.85
CA ASN A 18 -2.05 -6.98 41.00
C ASN A 18 -1.85 -7.38 39.53
N ASP A 19 -0.60 -7.50 39.06
CA ASP A 19 -0.23 -7.98 37.72
C ASP A 19 -0.53 -9.49 37.53
N ASP A 20 -0.43 -10.31 38.57
CA ASP A 20 -0.70 -11.76 38.48
C ASP A 20 -2.22 -12.03 38.41
N LEU A 21 -3.01 -11.20 39.12
CA LEU A 21 -4.48 -11.25 39.11
C LEU A 21 -5.07 -10.75 37.77
N GLU A 22 -4.44 -9.78 37.11
CA GLU A 22 -4.85 -9.34 35.77
C GLU A 22 -4.46 -10.36 34.68
N ALA A 23 -3.32 -11.05 34.83
CA ALA A 23 -2.94 -12.13 33.91
C ALA A 23 -3.88 -13.35 34.02
N GLU A 24 -4.27 -13.75 35.23
CA GLU A 24 -5.24 -14.86 35.43
C GLU A 24 -6.64 -14.50 34.90
N ALA A 25 -7.10 -13.26 35.06
CA ALA A 25 -8.40 -12.80 34.55
C ALA A 25 -8.52 -12.82 33.01
N VAL A 26 -7.39 -12.74 32.29
CA VAL A 26 -7.36 -12.89 30.81
C VAL A 26 -7.60 -14.36 30.40
N PHE A 27 -7.19 -15.33 31.22
CA PHE A 27 -7.39 -16.76 30.93
C PHE A 27 -8.75 -17.29 31.39
N GLU A 28 -9.40 -16.65 32.38
CA GLU A 28 -10.74 -17.06 32.85
C GLU A 28 -11.86 -16.91 31.81
N ASN A 29 -11.65 -16.16 30.72
CA ASN A 29 -12.64 -15.98 29.65
C ASN A 29 -12.50 -16.94 28.46
N LEU A 30 -11.62 -17.96 28.53
CA LEU A 30 -11.49 -18.97 27.48
C LEU A 30 -12.70 -19.92 27.40
N ASP A 31 -13.45 -20.08 28.49
CA ASP A 31 -14.64 -20.93 28.55
C ASP A 31 -15.87 -20.32 27.83
N ASP A 32 -15.82 -19.02 27.49
CA ASP A 32 -16.84 -18.31 26.70
C ASP A 32 -16.55 -18.32 25.19
N LEU A 33 -15.52 -19.06 24.74
CA LEU A 33 -15.26 -19.23 23.32
C LEU A 33 -16.37 -20.09 22.69
N PRO A 34 -16.99 -19.64 21.58
CA PRO A 34 -18.05 -20.40 20.93
C PRO A 34 -17.62 -21.83 20.58
N ALA A 35 -18.54 -22.78 20.77
CA ALA A 35 -18.31 -24.18 20.47
C ALA A 35 -17.90 -24.35 19.00
N GLY A 36 -16.68 -24.84 18.76
CA GLY A 36 -16.10 -24.99 17.41
C GLY A 36 -14.86 -24.12 17.15
N SER A 37 -14.44 -23.31 18.11
CA SER A 37 -13.16 -22.62 18.08
C SER A 37 -11.97 -23.60 18.26
N LYS A 38 -11.11 -23.73 17.25
CA LYS A 38 -9.90 -24.58 17.35
C LYS A 38 -8.76 -23.77 17.95
N LEU A 39 -8.59 -23.83 19.27
CA LEU A 39 -7.45 -23.19 19.93
C LEU A 39 -6.12 -23.74 19.35
N PRO A 40 -5.16 -22.87 18.97
CA PRO A 40 -3.84 -23.34 18.55
C PRO A 40 -3.15 -24.11 19.68
N ARG A 41 -2.89 -25.41 19.47
CA ARG A 41 -2.16 -26.27 20.43
C ARG A 41 -0.65 -26.24 20.19
N ALA A 42 -0.27 -26.14 18.92
CA ALA A 42 1.11 -26.04 18.45
C ALA A 42 1.12 -25.31 17.09
N THR A 43 1.98 -24.31 16.97
CA THR A 43 2.16 -23.51 15.76
C THR A 43 3.49 -23.81 15.08
N TYR A 44 3.51 -23.88 13.75
CA TYR A 44 4.75 -24.03 12.97
C TYR A 44 4.95 -22.84 12.03
N ARG A 45 6.05 -22.09 12.19
CA ARG A 45 6.34 -20.90 11.37
C ARG A 45 6.77 -21.26 9.96
N LEU A 46 6.05 -20.76 8.97
CA LEU A 46 6.37 -20.86 7.54
C LEU A 46 6.85 -19.51 7.01
N GLN A 47 8.01 -19.50 6.35
CA GLN A 47 8.62 -18.30 5.77
C GLN A 47 8.36 -18.28 4.26
N PHE A 48 7.27 -17.64 3.84
CA PHE A 48 6.91 -17.51 2.44
C PHE A 48 7.77 -16.48 1.70
N ASN A 49 8.16 -16.82 0.48
CA ASN A 49 8.85 -15.97 -0.48
C ASN A 49 8.86 -16.68 -1.86
N ALA A 50 9.52 -16.08 -2.86
CA ALA A 50 9.61 -16.67 -4.20
C ALA A 50 10.25 -18.08 -4.27
N SER A 51 10.99 -18.51 -3.24
CA SER A 51 11.62 -19.84 -3.15
C SER A 51 10.85 -20.82 -2.26
N PHE A 52 9.82 -20.36 -1.55
CA PHE A 52 8.94 -21.19 -0.72
C PHE A 52 7.51 -20.63 -0.79
N THR A 53 6.72 -21.22 -1.68
CA THR A 53 5.40 -20.75 -2.12
C THR A 53 4.26 -21.45 -1.38
N PHE A 54 3.01 -21.06 -1.66
CA PHE A 54 1.84 -21.79 -1.16
C PHE A 54 1.82 -23.26 -1.58
N ARG A 55 2.27 -23.56 -2.82
CA ARG A 55 2.38 -24.94 -3.32
C ARG A 55 3.38 -25.76 -2.52
N ASP A 56 4.52 -25.17 -2.16
CA ASP A 56 5.57 -25.84 -1.39
C ASP A 56 5.09 -26.09 0.05
N ALA A 57 4.44 -25.09 0.68
CA ALA A 57 3.82 -25.25 1.99
C ALA A 57 2.76 -26.35 1.99
N ARG A 58 1.91 -26.41 0.95
CA ARG A 58 0.87 -27.44 0.82
C ARG A 58 1.47 -28.84 0.83
N ALA A 59 2.58 -29.04 0.10
CA ALA A 59 3.27 -30.33 0.05
C ALA A 59 3.83 -30.78 1.42
N LEU A 60 4.04 -29.85 2.36
CA LEU A 60 4.50 -30.16 3.73
C LEU A 60 3.37 -30.47 4.71
N VAL A 61 2.12 -30.16 4.38
CA VAL A 61 0.99 -30.29 5.32
C VAL A 61 0.89 -31.70 5.91
N PRO A 62 0.94 -32.81 5.14
CA PRO A 62 0.86 -34.15 5.71
C PRO A 62 1.99 -34.45 6.71
N TYR A 63 3.19 -33.92 6.45
CA TYR A 63 4.33 -34.06 7.38
C TYR A 63 4.09 -33.27 8.67
N LEU A 64 3.61 -32.02 8.58
CA LEU A 64 3.34 -31.18 9.74
C LEU A 64 2.19 -31.74 10.59
N ALA A 65 1.17 -32.31 9.95
CA ALA A 65 0.08 -33.01 10.61
C ALA A 65 0.60 -34.22 11.41
N ALA A 66 1.45 -35.05 10.78
CA ALA A 66 2.09 -36.19 11.45
C ALA A 66 3.02 -35.78 12.61
N LEU A 67 3.64 -34.60 12.52
CA LEU A 67 4.43 -34.01 13.59
C LEU A 67 3.56 -33.55 14.79
N GLY A 68 2.25 -33.37 14.58
CA GLY A 68 1.30 -32.91 15.60
C GLY A 68 1.07 -31.40 15.60
N VAL A 69 1.49 -30.68 14.55
CA VAL A 69 1.22 -29.26 14.37
C VAL A 69 -0.29 -29.05 14.23
N SER A 70 -0.84 -28.09 14.97
CA SER A 70 -2.26 -27.74 14.86
C SER A 70 -2.51 -26.56 13.91
N HIS A 71 -1.56 -25.62 13.83
CA HIS A 71 -1.70 -24.43 12.99
C HIS A 71 -0.37 -24.11 12.31
N CYS A 72 -0.43 -23.77 11.04
CA CYS A 72 0.68 -23.09 10.38
C CYS A 72 0.65 -21.61 10.76
N TYR A 73 1.79 -21.05 11.15
CA TYR A 73 1.97 -19.62 11.36
C TYR A 73 2.67 -19.06 10.13
N ALA A 74 1.91 -18.45 9.22
CA ALA A 74 2.40 -17.90 7.98
C ALA A 74 3.10 -16.55 8.20
N SER A 75 4.27 -16.34 7.62
CA SER A 75 4.83 -15.00 7.41
C SER A 75 3.90 -14.13 6.56
N PRO A 76 4.10 -12.80 6.53
CA PRO A 76 3.26 -11.94 5.70
C PRO A 76 3.31 -12.41 4.24
N PHE A 77 2.13 -12.61 3.65
CA PHE A 77 1.98 -13.03 2.25
C PHE A 77 1.19 -12.04 1.40
N LEU A 78 0.87 -10.87 1.96
CA LEU A 78 0.35 -9.74 1.19
C LEU A 78 1.46 -9.15 0.32
N LYS A 79 1.09 -8.40 -0.71
CA LYS A 79 2.03 -7.91 -1.73
C LYS A 79 3.08 -6.99 -1.09
N ALA A 80 4.31 -7.49 -1.10
CA ALA A 80 5.50 -6.79 -0.65
C ALA A 80 6.32 -6.30 -1.85
N ARG A 81 7.42 -5.59 -1.60
CA ARG A 81 8.38 -5.24 -2.65
C ARG A 81 8.82 -6.47 -3.44
N ALA A 82 9.07 -6.27 -4.73
CA ALA A 82 9.58 -7.33 -5.61
C ALA A 82 10.83 -7.99 -4.99
N ARG A 83 10.87 -9.32 -5.02
CA ARG A 83 11.94 -10.17 -4.48
C ARG A 83 12.13 -10.11 -2.96
N SER A 84 11.16 -9.57 -2.22
CA SER A 84 11.18 -9.61 -0.76
C SER A 84 11.33 -11.06 -0.26
N GLN A 85 12.23 -11.25 0.70
CA GLN A 85 12.48 -12.56 1.32
C GLN A 85 11.63 -12.80 2.57
N HIS A 86 10.93 -11.76 3.05
CA HIS A 86 10.31 -11.77 4.38
C HIS A 86 8.88 -11.22 4.43
N GLY A 87 8.45 -10.40 3.46
CA GLY A 87 7.07 -9.90 3.37
C GLY A 87 6.73 -8.68 4.24
N TYR A 88 7.54 -8.30 5.24
CA TYR A 88 7.28 -7.11 6.08
C TYR A 88 7.32 -5.75 5.35
N ASP A 89 7.91 -5.68 4.17
CA ASP A 89 7.99 -4.49 3.33
C ASP A 89 6.79 -4.41 2.36
N ILE A 90 5.59 -4.36 2.94
CA ILE A 90 4.30 -4.31 2.24
C ILE A 90 4.19 -3.08 1.35
N VAL A 91 3.75 -3.28 0.11
CA VAL A 91 3.44 -2.19 -0.84
C VAL A 91 1.95 -2.10 -1.17
N ASP A 92 1.19 -3.17 -0.92
CA ASP A 92 -0.25 -3.23 -1.15
C ASP A 92 -0.92 -4.28 -0.25
N HIS A 93 -1.76 -3.83 0.67
CA HIS A 93 -2.51 -4.71 1.58
C HIS A 93 -3.71 -5.40 0.95
N ALA A 94 -4.18 -4.94 -0.22
CA ALA A 94 -5.38 -5.46 -0.88
C ALA A 94 -5.08 -6.65 -1.81
N MET A 95 -3.80 -7.03 -1.94
CA MET A 95 -3.36 -8.07 -2.87
C MET A 95 -2.51 -9.14 -2.20
N PHE A 96 -2.67 -10.39 -2.63
CA PHE A 96 -1.67 -11.44 -2.39
C PHE A 96 -0.36 -11.11 -3.10
N ASN A 97 0.76 -11.56 -2.54
CA ASN A 97 2.05 -11.43 -3.20
C ASN A 97 2.14 -12.40 -4.39
N PRO A 98 2.25 -11.90 -5.63
CA PRO A 98 2.28 -12.75 -6.82
C PRO A 98 3.53 -13.63 -6.91
N GLU A 99 4.59 -13.32 -6.16
CA GLU A 99 5.78 -14.18 -6.07
C GLU A 99 5.59 -15.39 -5.14
N ILE A 100 4.61 -15.34 -4.22
CA ILE A 100 4.29 -16.43 -3.28
C ILE A 100 3.23 -17.37 -3.86
N GLY A 101 2.24 -16.83 -4.58
CA GLY A 101 1.22 -17.61 -5.26
C GLY A 101 -0.07 -16.84 -5.52
N THR A 102 -1.03 -17.50 -6.17
CA THR A 102 -2.36 -16.94 -6.44
C THR A 102 -3.34 -17.20 -5.28
N GLU A 103 -4.51 -16.53 -5.31
CA GLU A 103 -5.57 -16.79 -4.34
C GLU A 103 -6.08 -18.24 -4.42
N GLU A 104 -6.17 -18.81 -5.62
CA GLU A 104 -6.56 -20.21 -5.81
C GLU A 104 -5.54 -21.17 -5.18
N GLU A 105 -4.23 -20.89 -5.31
CA GLU A 105 -3.19 -21.71 -4.69
C GLU A 105 -3.19 -21.59 -3.16
N PHE A 106 -3.55 -20.42 -2.64
CA PHE A 106 -3.78 -20.21 -1.22
C PHE A 106 -4.99 -21.02 -0.73
N GLU A 107 -6.10 -21.00 -1.46
CA GLU A 107 -7.28 -21.81 -1.15
C GLU A 107 -6.97 -23.32 -1.17
N GLU A 108 -6.15 -23.78 -2.12
CA GLU A 108 -5.68 -25.17 -2.17
C GLU A 108 -4.83 -25.55 -0.94
N LEU A 109 -3.95 -24.66 -0.47
CA LEU A 109 -3.20 -24.84 0.78
C LEU A 109 -4.14 -24.93 1.99
N VAL A 110 -5.11 -24.01 2.09
CA VAL A 110 -6.09 -23.99 3.17
C VAL A 110 -6.97 -25.25 3.16
N SER A 111 -7.37 -25.74 1.98
CA SER A 111 -8.12 -26.99 1.87
C SER A 111 -7.32 -28.17 2.41
N GLU A 112 -6.04 -28.30 2.04
CA GLU A 112 -5.17 -29.37 2.54
C GLU A 112 -4.96 -29.28 4.06
N LEU A 113 -4.78 -28.07 4.61
CA LEU A 113 -4.70 -27.86 6.06
C LEU A 113 -5.97 -28.37 6.76
N ARG A 114 -7.15 -28.01 6.24
CA ARG A 114 -8.43 -28.42 6.80
C ARG A 114 -8.65 -29.93 6.74
N ASP A 115 -8.27 -30.57 5.63
CA ASP A 115 -8.35 -32.04 5.47
C ASP A 115 -7.46 -32.78 6.47
N ASN A 116 -6.43 -32.10 7.00
CA ASN A 116 -5.54 -32.61 8.05
C ASN A 116 -5.87 -32.04 9.46
N ASP A 117 -7.07 -31.47 9.65
CA ASP A 117 -7.54 -30.86 10.90
C ASP A 117 -6.70 -29.68 11.42
N MET A 118 -5.87 -29.07 10.55
CA MET A 118 -5.00 -27.94 10.84
C MET A 118 -5.64 -26.60 10.46
N GLY A 119 -5.18 -25.52 11.11
CA GLY A 119 -5.54 -24.14 10.81
C GLY A 119 -4.36 -23.27 10.34
N LEU A 120 -4.61 -22.00 10.11
CA LEU A 120 -3.63 -21.01 9.64
C LEU A 120 -3.72 -19.70 10.44
N ILE A 121 -2.56 -19.20 10.88
CA ILE A 121 -2.41 -17.88 11.50
C ILE A 121 -1.59 -17.01 10.55
N LEU A 122 -2.09 -15.83 10.19
CA LEU A 122 -1.41 -14.86 9.32
C LEU A 122 -0.65 -13.83 10.14
N ASP A 123 0.64 -13.65 9.87
CA ASP A 123 1.41 -12.49 10.30
C ASP A 123 1.01 -11.23 9.52
N PHE A 124 0.44 -10.25 10.21
CA PHE A 124 -0.09 -9.02 9.62
C PHE A 124 0.74 -7.82 10.07
N VAL A 125 1.01 -6.90 9.14
CA VAL A 125 1.87 -5.73 9.34
C VAL A 125 1.05 -4.44 9.27
N PRO A 126 0.61 -3.90 10.43
CA PRO A 126 -0.22 -2.70 10.47
C PRO A 126 0.58 -1.39 10.58
N ASN A 127 1.82 -1.42 11.08
CA ASN A 127 2.49 -0.18 11.47
C ASN A 127 3.07 0.60 10.28
N HIS A 128 3.48 -0.07 9.21
CA HIS A 128 4.29 0.55 8.17
C HIS A 128 4.11 -0.09 6.78
N MET A 129 4.55 0.63 5.76
CA MET A 129 4.65 0.17 4.38
C MET A 129 6.00 0.53 3.77
N ALA A 130 6.41 -0.21 2.76
CA ALA A 130 7.60 0.07 2.00
C ALA A 130 7.42 1.28 1.07
N VAL A 131 8.44 2.15 1.05
CA VAL A 131 8.43 3.43 0.32
C VAL A 131 9.67 3.66 -0.54
N ALA A 132 10.53 2.65 -0.67
CA ALA A 132 11.77 2.73 -1.45
C ALA A 132 11.58 2.48 -2.95
N THR A 133 10.49 1.82 -3.35
CA THR A 133 10.19 1.47 -4.75
C THR A 133 8.90 2.14 -5.21
N SER A 134 8.69 2.18 -6.52
CA SER A 134 7.49 2.73 -7.15
C SER A 134 6.25 1.82 -7.06
N ASP A 135 6.35 0.68 -6.36
CA ASP A 135 5.29 -0.32 -6.30
C ASP A 135 4.19 0.04 -5.29
N ASN A 136 4.46 0.98 -4.38
CA ASN A 136 3.50 1.51 -3.42
C ASN A 136 2.74 2.69 -4.04
N ALA A 137 1.55 2.41 -4.60
CA ALA A 137 0.73 3.41 -5.29
C ALA A 137 0.31 4.59 -4.38
N TRP A 138 0.07 4.33 -3.09
CA TRP A 138 -0.29 5.39 -2.14
C TRP A 138 0.87 6.35 -1.93
N TRP A 139 2.07 5.82 -1.71
CA TRP A 139 3.26 6.63 -1.52
C TRP A 139 3.62 7.41 -2.79
N VAL A 140 3.55 6.79 -3.97
CA VAL A 140 3.81 7.47 -5.24
C VAL A 140 2.83 8.64 -5.44
N ASP A 141 1.54 8.46 -5.15
CA ASP A 141 0.57 9.54 -5.26
C ASP A 141 0.82 10.67 -4.24
N VAL A 142 1.30 10.35 -3.03
CA VAL A 142 1.77 11.36 -2.05
C VAL A 142 2.98 12.12 -2.57
N LEU A 143 3.96 11.45 -3.19
CA LEU A 143 5.13 12.11 -3.77
C LEU A 143 4.77 13.00 -4.97
N GLU A 144 3.75 12.64 -5.74
CA GLU A 144 3.27 13.45 -6.87
C GLU A 144 2.45 14.67 -6.41
N ASN A 145 1.54 14.47 -5.43
CA ASN A 145 0.50 15.44 -5.09
C ASN A 145 0.67 16.12 -3.73
N GLY A 146 1.62 15.68 -2.90
CA GLY A 146 1.86 16.24 -1.57
C GLY A 146 0.63 16.19 -0.66
N PRO A 147 0.37 17.26 0.13
CA PRO A 147 -0.79 17.34 1.03
C PRO A 147 -2.15 17.16 0.37
N SER A 148 -2.28 17.44 -0.93
CA SER A 148 -3.53 17.23 -1.68
C SER A 148 -3.77 15.77 -2.08
N SER A 149 -2.84 14.84 -1.80
CA SER A 149 -3.11 13.42 -1.97
C SER A 149 -4.18 12.95 -0.96
N PRO A 150 -5.18 12.15 -1.35
CA PRO A 150 -6.08 11.50 -0.40
C PRO A 150 -5.37 10.48 0.49
N TYR A 151 -4.15 10.08 0.12
CA TYR A 151 -3.30 9.22 0.93
C TYR A 151 -2.32 10.03 1.80
N ALA A 152 -2.37 11.37 1.78
CA ALA A 152 -1.48 12.21 2.59
C ALA A 152 -1.67 11.98 4.09
N SER A 153 -2.90 11.64 4.53
CA SER A 153 -3.24 11.29 5.92
C SER A 153 -3.09 9.79 6.22
N PHE A 154 -2.66 8.99 5.25
CA PHE A 154 -2.41 7.56 5.46
C PHE A 154 -1.04 7.33 6.07
N PHE A 155 -0.09 8.21 5.78
CA PHE A 155 1.27 8.16 6.29
C PHE A 155 1.48 9.23 7.36
N ASP A 156 2.29 8.91 8.36
CA ASP A 156 2.63 9.84 9.42
C ASP A 156 3.75 10.79 8.96
N ILE A 157 3.35 11.88 8.31
CA ILE A 157 4.22 12.89 7.72
C ILE A 157 4.00 14.23 8.43
N ASP A 158 5.08 14.82 8.95
CA ASP A 158 5.10 16.21 9.37
C ASP A 158 5.24 17.12 8.14
N TRP A 159 4.10 17.64 7.69
CA TRP A 159 4.02 18.54 6.54
C TRP A 159 4.49 19.97 6.84
N MET A 160 4.70 20.33 8.11
CA MET A 160 5.11 21.66 8.54
C MET A 160 6.30 21.59 9.51
N PRO A 161 7.42 20.97 9.09
CA PRO A 161 8.58 20.79 9.96
C PRO A 161 9.26 22.13 10.25
N LEU A 162 10.13 22.15 11.25
CA LEU A 162 10.86 23.35 11.69
C LEU A 162 11.68 24.03 10.57
N LYS A 163 12.11 23.26 9.56
CA LYS A 163 12.80 23.79 8.38
C LYS A 163 11.77 24.30 7.35
N PRO A 164 11.65 25.63 7.11
CA PRO A 164 10.62 26.17 6.23
C PRO A 164 10.72 25.67 4.78
N ASP A 165 11.93 25.35 4.31
CA ASP A 165 12.17 24.81 2.96
C ASP A 165 11.56 23.41 2.73
N LEU A 166 11.14 22.74 3.80
CA LEU A 166 10.46 21.44 3.77
C LEU A 166 8.95 21.54 3.96
N ALA A 167 8.39 22.75 4.12
CA ALA A 167 6.95 22.93 4.20
C ALA A 167 6.27 22.29 2.96
N HIS A 168 5.30 21.42 3.23
CA HIS A 168 4.54 20.67 2.23
C HIS A 168 5.39 19.74 1.34
N LYS A 169 6.55 19.29 1.82
CA LYS A 169 7.43 18.36 1.11
C LYS A 169 7.82 17.17 1.97
N VAL A 170 8.00 16.01 1.34
CA VAL A 170 8.60 14.82 1.96
C VAL A 170 10.12 14.82 1.72
N LEU A 171 10.92 14.76 2.78
CA LEU A 171 12.37 14.58 2.63
C LEU A 171 12.71 13.12 2.37
N LEU A 172 13.38 12.82 1.25
CA LEU A 172 13.79 11.47 0.86
C LEU A 172 15.32 11.34 0.88
N PRO A 173 15.91 10.80 1.95
CA PRO A 173 17.36 10.66 2.08
C PRO A 173 17.86 9.40 1.38
N VAL A 174 17.85 9.44 0.05
CA VAL A 174 18.10 8.30 -0.85
C VAL A 174 19.33 8.48 -1.72
N LEU A 175 19.90 9.69 -1.76
CA LEU A 175 21.04 10.01 -2.60
C LEU A 175 22.34 9.49 -1.99
N GLY A 176 23.26 9.01 -2.82
CA GLY A 176 24.59 8.55 -2.43
C GLY A 176 25.59 9.66 -2.06
N ASP A 177 25.28 10.92 -2.41
CA ASP A 177 26.08 12.11 -2.14
C ASP A 177 25.15 13.36 -2.01
N GLN A 178 25.71 14.55 -1.85
CA GLN A 178 24.97 15.82 -1.81
C GLN A 178 24.21 16.07 -3.12
N PHE A 179 22.98 16.59 -3.00
CA PHE A 179 22.07 16.82 -4.13
C PHE A 179 22.73 17.52 -5.33
N GLY A 180 23.40 18.66 -5.11
CA GLY A 180 24.03 19.42 -6.20
C GLY A 180 25.10 18.62 -6.95
N LYS A 181 25.89 17.81 -6.23
CA LYS A 181 26.90 16.95 -6.84
C LYS A 181 26.25 15.82 -7.66
N VAL A 182 25.22 15.17 -7.11
CA VAL A 182 24.49 14.10 -7.82
C VAL A 182 23.81 14.64 -9.08
N LEU A 183 23.28 15.86 -9.02
CA LEU A 183 22.70 16.57 -10.15
C LEU A 183 23.77 16.89 -11.22
N ASP A 184 24.86 17.56 -10.84
CA ASP A 184 25.93 17.98 -11.75
C ASP A 184 26.66 16.79 -12.42
N ASP A 185 26.73 15.65 -11.73
CA ASP A 185 27.27 14.40 -12.25
C ASP A 185 26.29 13.71 -13.23
N GLY A 186 25.09 14.26 -13.46
CA GLY A 186 24.09 13.74 -14.39
C GLY A 186 23.43 12.44 -13.93
N GLN A 187 23.41 12.17 -12.62
CA GLN A 187 22.86 10.91 -12.09
C GLN A 187 21.34 10.96 -11.88
N LEU A 188 20.75 12.16 -11.80
CA LEU A 188 19.31 12.38 -11.80
C LEU A 188 18.84 12.57 -13.23
N VAL A 189 18.02 11.66 -13.74
CA VAL A 189 17.60 11.65 -15.14
C VAL A 189 16.09 11.77 -15.24
N LEU A 190 15.62 12.86 -15.84
CA LEU A 190 14.24 13.01 -16.26
C LEU A 190 13.96 12.11 -17.46
N VAL A 191 12.93 11.28 -17.35
CA VAL A 191 12.45 10.40 -18.42
C VAL A 191 10.98 10.68 -18.70
N SER A 192 10.59 10.46 -19.96
CA SER A 192 9.20 10.60 -20.44
C SER A 192 8.77 9.29 -21.08
N GLU A 193 7.66 8.73 -20.63
CA GLU A 193 7.09 7.48 -21.14
C GLU A 193 5.57 7.66 -21.26
N GLY A 194 5.03 7.58 -22.48
CA GLY A 194 3.58 7.64 -22.71
C GLY A 194 2.89 8.89 -22.15
N GLY A 195 3.54 10.06 -22.24
CA GLY A 195 3.03 11.33 -21.68
C GLY A 195 3.24 11.51 -20.17
N ALA A 196 3.66 10.47 -19.44
CA ALA A 196 4.05 10.58 -18.04
C ALA A 196 5.53 10.94 -17.91
N PHE A 197 5.86 11.74 -16.89
CA PHE A 197 7.23 12.16 -16.59
C PHE A 197 7.63 11.69 -15.21
N SER A 198 8.88 11.24 -15.09
CA SER A 198 9.45 10.78 -13.84
C SER A 198 10.93 11.08 -13.78
N LEU A 199 11.45 11.26 -12.58
CA LEU A 199 12.89 11.30 -12.33
C LEU A 199 13.39 9.90 -12.00
N THR A 200 14.52 9.50 -12.54
CA THR A 200 15.22 8.28 -12.15
C THR A 200 16.54 8.60 -11.44
N TYR A 201 16.86 7.77 -10.44
CA TYR A 201 18.14 7.76 -9.76
C TYR A 201 18.53 6.31 -9.51
N HIS A 202 19.47 5.79 -10.32
CA HIS A 202 19.73 4.36 -10.44
C HIS A 202 18.42 3.58 -10.73
N GLU A 203 18.05 2.64 -9.87
CA GLU A 203 16.81 1.84 -10.00
C GLU A 203 15.57 2.53 -9.43
N ARG A 204 15.74 3.66 -8.71
CA ARG A 204 14.62 4.38 -8.09
C ARG A 204 13.95 5.30 -9.11
N ARG A 205 12.63 5.38 -9.04
CA ARG A 205 11.80 6.24 -9.88
C ARG A 205 10.90 7.11 -8.99
N PHE A 206 10.89 8.42 -9.27
CA PHE A 206 10.08 9.41 -8.56
C PHE A 206 9.14 10.09 -9.55
N PRO A 207 7.87 10.30 -9.19
CA PRO A 207 6.93 10.98 -10.08
C PRO A 207 7.32 12.45 -10.26
N ILE A 208 6.99 13.04 -11.41
CA ILE A 208 6.96 14.49 -11.58
C ILE A 208 5.51 14.94 -11.49
N ALA A 209 5.23 15.91 -10.63
CA ALA A 209 3.89 16.45 -10.47
C ALA A 209 3.34 16.94 -11.81
N THR A 210 2.10 16.55 -12.14
CA THR A 210 1.46 16.91 -13.42
C THR A 210 1.44 18.43 -13.66
N ARG A 211 1.32 19.24 -12.60
CA ARG A 211 1.42 20.70 -12.71
C ARG A 211 2.82 21.17 -13.13
N SER A 212 3.87 20.56 -12.60
CA SER A 212 5.27 20.86 -12.90
C SER A 212 5.67 20.44 -14.32
N VAL A 213 5.01 19.42 -14.89
CA VAL A 213 5.16 19.03 -16.31
C VAL A 213 4.94 20.22 -17.24
N GLY A 214 4.05 21.15 -16.88
CA GLY A 214 3.84 22.38 -17.63
C GLY A 214 5.12 23.20 -17.89
N ALA A 215 6.13 23.13 -17.03
CA ALA A 215 7.42 23.79 -17.25
C ALA A 215 8.22 23.14 -18.39
N ILE A 216 8.17 21.81 -18.51
CA ILE A 216 8.82 21.05 -19.58
C ILE A 216 8.14 21.35 -20.92
N LEU A 217 6.80 21.35 -20.93
CA LEU A 217 6.02 21.58 -22.14
C LEU A 217 6.09 23.03 -22.64
N LYS A 218 6.17 24.01 -21.72
CA LYS A 218 6.31 25.43 -22.09
C LYS A 218 7.71 25.79 -22.59
N HIS A 219 8.72 25.00 -22.25
CA HIS A 219 10.09 25.29 -22.65
C HIS A 219 10.20 25.29 -24.18
N ARG A 220 10.75 26.37 -24.76
CA ARG A 220 10.91 26.54 -26.21
C ARG A 220 9.60 26.50 -27.02
N LEU A 221 8.45 26.79 -26.38
CA LEU A 221 7.15 26.78 -27.06
C LEU A 221 7.13 27.71 -28.29
N GLU A 222 7.76 28.88 -28.22
CA GLU A 222 7.85 29.82 -29.36
C GLU A 222 8.53 29.20 -30.59
N GLU A 223 9.53 28.33 -30.41
CA GLU A 223 10.19 27.62 -31.51
C GLU A 223 9.25 26.59 -32.15
N LEU A 224 8.45 25.88 -31.34
CA LEU A 224 7.45 24.94 -31.82
C LEU A 224 6.36 25.67 -32.63
N GLU A 225 5.91 26.83 -32.14
CA GLU A 225 4.92 27.66 -32.83
C GLU A 225 5.41 28.12 -34.21
N GLN A 226 6.67 28.55 -34.30
CA GLN A 226 7.29 28.94 -35.56
C GLN A 226 7.46 27.77 -36.53
N THR A 227 7.71 26.56 -36.01
CA THR A 227 7.95 25.36 -36.81
C THR A 227 6.65 24.78 -37.40
N LEU A 228 5.59 24.67 -36.58
CA LEU A 228 4.31 24.08 -37.00
C LEU A 228 3.36 25.09 -37.66
N GLY A 229 3.47 26.37 -37.28
CA GLY A 229 2.52 27.42 -37.63
C GLY A 229 1.34 27.48 -36.66
N ALA A 230 0.82 28.69 -36.42
CA ALA A 230 -0.14 28.97 -35.35
C ALA A 230 -1.48 28.21 -35.46
N GLU A 231 -1.90 27.87 -36.68
CA GLU A 231 -3.18 27.18 -36.97
C GLU A 231 -3.05 25.66 -37.05
N HIS A 232 -1.87 25.09 -36.74
CA HIS A 232 -1.66 23.64 -36.80
C HIS A 232 -2.46 22.93 -35.70
N THR A 233 -3.27 21.93 -36.06
CA THR A 233 -4.16 21.22 -35.13
C THR A 233 -3.43 20.66 -33.91
N ASP A 234 -2.29 19.99 -34.11
CA ASP A 234 -1.51 19.41 -33.00
C ASP A 234 -0.97 20.47 -32.04
N LEU A 235 -0.61 21.65 -32.55
CA LEU A 235 -0.13 22.77 -31.73
C LEU A 235 -1.29 23.38 -30.91
N ILE A 236 -2.48 23.47 -31.49
CA ILE A 236 -3.68 23.92 -30.78
C ILE A 236 -4.00 22.95 -29.63
N GLU A 237 -3.95 21.65 -29.88
CA GLU A 237 -4.16 20.64 -28.83
C GLU A 237 -3.06 20.70 -27.76
N TYR A 238 -1.79 20.84 -28.15
CA TYR A 238 -0.68 21.03 -27.23
C TYR A 238 -0.88 22.23 -26.29
N LYS A 239 -1.30 23.37 -26.84
CA LYS A 239 -1.61 24.59 -26.07
C LYS A 239 -2.83 24.42 -25.17
N SER A 240 -3.83 23.68 -25.63
CA SER A 240 -5.01 23.32 -24.84
C SER A 240 -4.63 22.48 -23.62
N ILE A 241 -3.78 21.47 -23.80
CA ILE A 241 -3.22 20.65 -22.70
C ILE A 241 -2.43 21.52 -21.72
N LEU A 242 -1.55 22.41 -22.22
CA LEU A 242 -0.81 23.36 -21.38
C LEU A 242 -1.73 24.28 -20.56
N THR A 243 -2.83 24.70 -21.16
CA THR A 243 -3.85 25.52 -20.48
C THR A 243 -4.53 24.72 -19.38
N ALA A 244 -4.93 23.49 -19.64
CA ALA A 244 -5.51 22.60 -18.64
C ALA A 244 -4.55 22.37 -17.45
N ILE A 245 -3.28 22.07 -17.72
CA ILE A 245 -2.24 21.93 -16.67
C ILE A 245 -2.15 23.18 -15.78
N SER A 246 -2.27 24.37 -16.36
CA SER A 246 -2.17 25.62 -15.60
C SER A 246 -3.34 25.88 -14.65
N HIS A 247 -4.49 25.25 -14.91
CA HIS A 247 -5.69 25.34 -14.08
C HIS A 247 -5.75 24.26 -12.99
N LEU A 248 -4.84 23.28 -12.98
CA LEU A 248 -4.79 22.28 -11.91
C LEU A 248 -4.59 22.95 -10.55
N PRO A 249 -5.27 22.46 -9.50
CA PRO A 249 -5.14 23.01 -8.15
C PRO A 249 -3.69 22.89 -7.65
N PRO A 250 -3.27 23.78 -6.73
CA PRO A 250 -1.98 23.62 -6.06
C PRO A 250 -1.96 22.34 -5.20
N ARG A 251 -0.76 21.81 -4.93
CA ARG A 251 -0.54 20.64 -4.07
C ARG A 251 -0.91 20.83 -2.58
N THR A 252 -1.27 22.07 -2.22
CA THR A 252 -1.72 22.47 -0.88
C THR A 252 -3.22 22.73 -0.85
N GLU A 253 -3.95 22.38 -1.92
CA GLU A 253 -5.41 22.42 -1.93
C GLU A 253 -5.94 21.41 -0.91
N THR A 254 -6.93 21.83 -0.14
CA THR A 254 -7.53 21.04 0.95
C THR A 254 -9.01 20.76 0.71
N ASP A 255 -9.64 21.45 -0.23
CA ASP A 255 -11.04 21.23 -0.60
C ASP A 255 -11.21 19.87 -1.30
N PRO A 256 -11.93 18.89 -0.69
CA PRO A 256 -12.07 17.56 -1.26
C PRO A 256 -12.70 17.54 -2.66
N GLU A 257 -13.62 18.46 -2.96
CA GLU A 257 -14.28 18.50 -4.27
C GLU A 257 -13.28 18.92 -5.36
N LYS A 258 -12.45 19.94 -5.07
CA LYS A 258 -11.41 20.40 -5.99
C LYS A 258 -10.26 19.42 -6.14
N ILE A 259 -9.89 18.71 -5.07
CA ILE A 259 -8.90 17.62 -5.16
C ILE A 259 -9.43 16.52 -6.09
N ALA A 260 -10.70 16.12 -5.91
CA ALA A 260 -11.32 15.10 -6.77
C ALA A 260 -11.46 15.57 -8.23
N GLU A 261 -11.81 16.84 -8.46
CA GLU A 261 -11.83 17.45 -9.80
C GLU A 261 -10.44 17.47 -10.44
N GLY A 262 -9.43 17.97 -9.72
CA GLY A 262 -8.05 18.04 -10.21
C GLY A 262 -7.48 16.67 -10.58
N ARG A 263 -7.86 15.61 -9.85
CA ARG A 263 -7.50 14.23 -10.18
C ARG A 263 -8.11 13.75 -11.49
N ARG A 264 -9.41 13.99 -11.72
CA ARG A 264 -10.07 13.67 -12.99
C ARG A 264 -9.44 14.44 -14.15
N GLU A 265 -9.18 15.73 -13.97
CA GLU A 265 -8.53 16.56 -14.98
C GLU A 265 -7.10 16.09 -15.29
N ARG A 266 -6.33 15.68 -14.27
CA ARG A 266 -5.01 15.07 -14.45
C ARG A 266 -5.06 13.84 -15.35
N GLU A 267 -5.97 12.90 -15.11
CA GLU A 267 -6.11 11.70 -15.94
C GLU A 267 -6.46 12.05 -17.39
N VAL A 268 -7.33 13.04 -17.59
CA VAL A 268 -7.68 13.55 -18.92
C VAL A 268 -6.45 14.17 -19.61
N ILE A 269 -5.67 14.98 -18.89
CA ILE A 269 -4.43 15.59 -19.38
C ILE A 269 -3.43 14.52 -19.82
N HIS A 270 -3.16 13.51 -18.98
CA HIS A 270 -2.24 12.42 -19.31
C HIS A 270 -2.68 11.66 -20.56
N ARG A 271 -3.96 11.30 -20.64
CA ARG A 271 -4.52 10.59 -21.80
C ARG A 271 -4.39 11.40 -23.09
N ARG A 272 -4.72 12.69 -23.04
CA ARG A 272 -4.64 13.61 -24.19
C ARG A 272 -3.20 13.81 -24.64
N LEU A 273 -2.28 14.00 -23.68
CA LEU A 273 -0.85 14.14 -23.99
C LEU A 273 -0.29 12.86 -24.60
N ASN A 274 -0.61 11.69 -24.06
CA ASN A 274 -0.18 10.43 -24.63
C ASN A 274 -0.67 10.26 -26.08
N ALA A 275 -1.98 10.46 -26.31
CA ALA A 275 -2.57 10.37 -27.64
C ALA A 275 -1.91 11.34 -28.64
N LEU A 276 -1.61 12.57 -28.21
CA LEU A 276 -0.92 13.56 -29.04
C LEU A 276 0.50 13.13 -29.39
N LEU A 277 1.24 12.53 -28.45
CA LEU A 277 2.59 12.02 -28.68
C LEU A 277 2.60 10.80 -29.60
N GLU A 278 1.58 9.95 -29.53
CA GLU A 278 1.39 8.82 -30.46
C GLU A 278 1.06 9.30 -31.88
N SER A 279 0.25 10.35 -32.02
CA SER A 279 -0.21 10.83 -33.32
C SER A 279 0.72 11.86 -33.99
N SER A 280 1.56 12.56 -33.23
CA SER A 280 2.37 13.69 -33.73
C SER A 280 3.88 13.49 -33.53
N PRO A 281 4.59 12.93 -34.53
CA PRO A 281 6.03 12.75 -34.45
C PRO A 281 6.81 14.05 -34.20
N GLN A 282 6.32 15.18 -34.71
CA GLN A 282 6.96 16.48 -34.54
C GLN A 282 6.93 16.95 -33.10
N ILE A 283 5.79 16.80 -32.40
CA ILE A 283 5.67 17.13 -30.98
C ILE A 283 6.50 16.16 -30.14
N THR A 284 6.52 14.88 -30.50
CA THR A 284 7.31 13.86 -29.80
C THR A 284 8.81 14.15 -29.88
N VAL A 285 9.32 14.52 -31.06
CA VAL A 285 10.73 14.94 -31.23
C VAL A 285 11.01 16.25 -30.48
N PHE A 286 10.09 17.21 -30.52
CA PHE A 286 10.25 18.46 -29.78
C PHE A 286 10.35 18.21 -28.26
N LEU A 287 9.46 17.37 -27.73
CA LEU A 287 9.41 17.07 -26.31
C LEU A 287 10.62 16.25 -25.85
N SER A 288 11.08 15.28 -26.65
CA SER A 288 12.29 14.52 -26.33
C SER A 288 13.53 15.42 -26.27
N GLU A 289 13.63 16.43 -27.14
CA GLU A 289 14.68 17.44 -27.07
C GLU A 289 14.56 18.32 -25.82
N ASN A 290 13.35 18.69 -25.39
CA ASN A 290 13.17 19.39 -24.13
C ASN A 290 13.61 18.54 -22.93
N VAL A 291 13.25 17.26 -22.88
CA VAL A 291 13.71 16.34 -21.84
C VAL A 291 15.24 16.23 -21.84
N ARG A 292 15.87 16.13 -23.02
CA ARG A 292 17.33 16.15 -23.17
C ARG A 292 17.97 17.43 -22.61
N LEU A 293 17.36 18.59 -22.86
CA LEU A 293 17.84 19.87 -22.33
C LEU A 293 17.69 19.96 -20.81
N PHE A 294 16.59 19.47 -20.24
CA PHE A 294 16.41 19.41 -18.79
C PHE A 294 17.46 18.52 -18.13
N ASN A 295 17.81 17.39 -18.75
CA ASN A 295 18.85 16.49 -18.24
C ASN A 295 20.27 17.06 -18.24
N GLY A 296 20.49 18.28 -18.76
CA GLY A 296 21.77 18.96 -18.70
C GLY A 296 22.90 18.22 -19.45
N GLN A 297 24.12 18.67 -19.18
CA GLN A 297 25.36 18.13 -19.73
C GLN A 297 26.41 18.05 -18.60
N PRO A 298 26.85 16.84 -18.23
CA PRO A 298 27.90 16.67 -17.23
C PRO A 298 29.15 17.48 -17.57
N GLY A 299 29.65 18.24 -16.60
CA GLY A 299 30.76 19.18 -16.79
C GLY A 299 30.36 20.63 -17.06
N ASP A 300 29.06 20.92 -17.26
CA ASP A 300 28.50 22.28 -17.26
C ASP A 300 27.37 22.39 -16.21
N PRO A 301 27.67 22.81 -14.97
CA PRO A 301 26.66 22.88 -13.90
C PRO A 301 25.43 23.72 -14.25
N ARG A 302 25.60 24.82 -15.02
CA ARG A 302 24.46 25.70 -15.40
C ARG A 302 23.49 25.03 -16.35
N SER A 303 23.90 23.97 -17.04
CA SER A 303 23.01 23.20 -17.90
C SER A 303 21.92 22.45 -17.11
N PHE A 304 22.13 22.24 -15.80
CA PHE A 304 21.16 21.58 -14.92
C PHE A 304 20.17 22.55 -14.26
N ASP A 305 20.27 23.86 -14.47
CA ASP A 305 19.37 24.88 -13.89
C ASP A 305 17.89 24.63 -14.19
N LEU A 306 17.56 23.97 -15.31
CA LEU A 306 16.20 23.58 -15.67
C LEU A 306 15.67 22.46 -14.78
N LEU A 307 16.47 21.40 -14.60
CA LEU A 307 16.10 20.27 -13.76
C LEU A 307 16.11 20.65 -12.28
N ASP A 308 17.08 21.43 -11.80
CA ASP A 308 17.08 21.93 -10.42
C ASP A 308 15.78 22.65 -10.08
N ARG A 309 15.37 23.63 -10.90
CA ARG A 309 14.11 24.35 -10.71
C ARG A 309 12.89 23.44 -10.78
N LEU A 310 12.88 22.44 -11.66
CA LEU A 310 11.81 21.44 -11.71
C LEU A 310 11.75 20.65 -10.40
N LEU A 311 12.89 20.19 -9.89
CA LEU A 311 12.98 19.38 -8.67
C LEU A 311 12.64 20.18 -7.40
N LEU A 312 12.97 21.47 -7.37
CA LEU A 312 12.54 22.38 -6.31
C LEU A 312 11.02 22.55 -6.24
N ASP A 313 10.29 22.30 -7.33
CA ASP A 313 8.83 22.38 -7.39
C ASP A 313 8.13 21.05 -7.05
N GLN A 314 8.85 19.99 -6.71
CA GLN A 314 8.22 18.71 -6.36
C GLN A 314 7.72 18.68 -4.91
N ALA A 315 6.77 17.79 -4.61
CA ALA A 315 6.27 17.53 -3.26
C ALA A 315 7.23 16.66 -2.43
N TYR A 316 8.42 16.39 -2.97
CA TYR A 316 9.51 15.73 -2.27
C TYR A 316 10.81 16.49 -2.47
N ARG A 317 11.76 16.23 -1.58
CA ARG A 317 13.14 16.72 -1.67
C ARG A 317 14.09 15.56 -1.50
N LEU A 318 14.87 15.28 -2.54
CA LEU A 318 15.93 14.27 -2.48
C LEU A 318 17.12 14.79 -1.66
N ALA A 319 17.64 13.97 -0.77
CA ALA A 319 18.74 14.33 0.11
C ALA A 319 19.76 13.20 0.25
N PHE A 320 20.96 13.56 0.71
CA PHE A 320 22.02 12.61 1.00
C PHE A 320 21.60 11.68 2.13
N TRP A 321 21.76 10.36 1.97
CA TRP A 321 21.29 9.39 2.96
C TRP A 321 21.84 9.61 4.38
N ARG A 322 23.03 10.22 4.51
CA ARG A 322 23.65 10.50 5.82
C ARG A 322 23.03 11.65 6.59
N VAL A 323 22.20 12.50 5.97
CA VAL A 323 21.45 13.55 6.68
C VAL A 323 20.09 13.07 7.20
N ALA A 324 19.75 11.79 6.98
CA ALA A 324 18.47 11.18 7.35
C ALA A 324 18.13 11.31 8.84
N ALA A 325 19.12 11.16 9.72
CA ALA A 325 18.89 11.04 11.16
C ALA A 325 18.29 12.32 11.78
N ASP A 326 18.59 13.49 11.22
CA ASP A 326 18.22 14.78 11.81
C ASP A 326 17.10 15.50 11.04
N GLU A 327 16.75 15.06 9.83
CA GLU A 327 15.93 15.85 8.91
C GLU A 327 14.71 15.14 8.34
N ILE A 328 14.58 13.82 8.48
CA ILE A 328 13.40 13.09 8.00
C ILE A 328 12.14 13.61 8.71
N ASN A 329 11.11 13.90 7.92
CA ASN A 329 9.84 14.44 8.37
C ASN A 329 8.67 13.45 8.24
N TYR A 330 8.96 12.15 8.28
CA TYR A 330 7.93 11.11 8.39
C TYR A 330 8.37 10.05 9.41
N ARG A 331 7.42 9.48 10.14
CA ARG A 331 7.73 8.40 11.08
C ARG A 331 8.11 7.13 10.31
N ARG A 332 9.13 6.44 10.80
CA ARG A 332 9.69 5.23 10.21
C ARG A 332 9.50 4.05 11.16
N PHE A 333 9.64 2.84 10.61
CA PHE A 333 9.92 1.67 11.44
C PHE A 333 11.40 1.69 11.86
N PHE A 334 11.65 1.96 13.14
CA PHE A 334 12.99 2.26 13.68
C PHE A 334 13.74 3.31 12.84
N ASP A 335 14.98 3.02 12.44
CA ASP A 335 15.84 3.87 11.62
C ASP A 335 15.81 3.49 10.13
N ILE A 336 14.87 2.63 9.71
CA ILE A 336 14.77 2.13 8.33
C ILE A 336 14.02 3.15 7.46
N ASN A 337 14.77 3.94 6.68
CA ASN A 337 14.22 4.97 5.77
C ASN A 337 13.21 4.44 4.74
N GLU A 338 13.32 3.16 4.42
CA GLU A 338 12.53 2.50 3.38
C GLU A 338 11.15 2.04 3.85
N LEU A 339 10.85 2.19 5.15
CA LEU A 339 9.58 1.78 5.77
C LEU A 339 8.93 3.00 6.43
N ALA A 340 7.93 3.58 5.77
CA ALA A 340 7.16 4.70 6.31
C ALA A 340 5.99 4.18 7.14
N ALA A 341 5.77 4.78 8.29
CA ALA A 341 4.68 4.41 9.15
C ALA A 341 3.34 4.90 8.60
N ILE A 342 2.28 4.12 8.86
CA ILE A 342 0.91 4.44 8.49
C ILE A 342 0.05 4.72 9.73
N CYS A 343 -0.94 5.59 9.58
CA CYS A 343 -1.77 6.12 10.66
C CYS A 343 -2.97 5.20 10.93
N MET A 344 -2.76 4.12 11.70
CA MET A 344 -3.80 3.12 11.99
C MET A 344 -4.99 3.67 12.80
N GLU A 345 -4.80 4.77 13.53
CA GLU A 345 -5.87 5.49 14.23
C GLU A 345 -6.86 6.17 13.27
N ASN A 346 -6.51 6.30 11.99
CA ASN A 346 -7.42 6.78 10.95
C ASN A 346 -8.33 5.61 10.48
N PRO A 347 -9.66 5.69 10.66
CA PRO A 347 -10.57 4.59 10.32
C PRO A 347 -10.51 4.15 8.87
N THR A 348 -10.27 5.07 7.93
CA THR A 348 -10.15 4.74 6.50
C THR A 348 -8.87 3.96 6.20
N VAL A 349 -7.78 4.26 6.91
CA VAL A 349 -6.51 3.53 6.77
C VAL A 349 -6.67 2.12 7.32
N PHE A 350 -7.26 1.98 8.52
CA PHE A 350 -7.59 0.68 9.09
C PHE A 350 -8.44 -0.15 8.13
N GLU A 351 -9.55 0.41 7.64
CA GLU A 351 -10.48 -0.28 6.74
C GLU A 351 -9.78 -0.80 5.49
N LYS A 352 -9.05 0.06 4.77
CA LYS A 352 -8.38 -0.30 3.51
C LYS A 352 -7.25 -1.30 3.68
N THR A 353 -6.48 -1.18 4.76
CA THR A 353 -5.34 -2.10 5.00
C THR A 353 -5.79 -3.46 5.51
N HIS A 354 -6.94 -3.54 6.16
CA HIS A 354 -7.43 -4.79 6.76
C HIS A 354 -8.46 -5.52 5.90
N GLU A 355 -8.94 -4.93 4.80
CA GLU A 355 -10.03 -5.49 3.97
C GLU A 355 -9.76 -6.96 3.58
N LEU A 356 -8.59 -7.24 2.98
CA LEU A 356 -8.23 -8.59 2.56
C LEU A 356 -8.05 -9.53 3.76
N ALA A 357 -7.26 -9.14 4.76
CA ALA A 357 -7.00 -9.99 5.93
C ALA A 357 -8.31 -10.34 6.68
N LEU A 358 -9.19 -9.37 6.88
CA LEU A 358 -10.49 -9.58 7.53
C LEU A 358 -11.47 -10.36 6.65
N ARG A 359 -11.37 -10.28 5.31
CA ARG A 359 -12.10 -11.18 4.40
C ARG A 359 -11.65 -12.63 4.63
N LEU A 360 -10.34 -12.89 4.62
CA LEU A 360 -9.80 -14.24 4.83
C LEU A 360 -10.22 -14.83 6.18
N VAL A 361 -10.26 -14.01 7.23
CA VAL A 361 -10.79 -14.41 8.54
C VAL A 361 -12.27 -14.75 8.46
N ARG A 362 -13.10 -13.90 7.85
CA ARG A 362 -14.56 -14.09 7.77
C ARG A 362 -14.95 -15.32 6.96
N ASP A 363 -14.21 -15.59 5.90
CA ASP A 363 -14.39 -16.76 5.04
C ASP A 363 -13.80 -18.03 5.67
N GLY A 364 -13.23 -17.91 6.88
CA GLY A 364 -12.62 -18.99 7.65
C GLY A 364 -11.33 -19.53 7.04
N LEU A 365 -10.74 -18.84 6.05
CA LEU A 365 -9.50 -19.25 5.38
C LEU A 365 -8.27 -19.00 6.26
N VAL A 366 -8.40 -18.08 7.23
CA VAL A 366 -7.41 -17.77 8.26
C VAL A 366 -8.12 -17.82 9.62
N ASP A 367 -7.58 -18.58 10.56
CA ASP A 367 -8.15 -18.76 11.90
C ASP A 367 -7.71 -17.65 12.88
N GLY A 368 -6.57 -17.01 12.60
CA GLY A 368 -5.99 -16.00 13.48
C GLY A 368 -5.04 -15.04 12.79
N LEU A 369 -4.80 -13.89 13.43
CA LEU A 369 -3.78 -12.94 13.03
C LEU A 369 -2.70 -12.86 14.11
N ARG A 370 -1.43 -12.85 13.70
CA ARG A 370 -0.32 -12.37 14.52
C ARG A 370 -0.04 -10.93 14.11
N ILE A 371 -0.06 -9.99 15.05
CA ILE A 371 0.13 -8.57 14.76
C ILE A 371 1.60 -8.20 14.94
N ASP A 372 2.22 -7.71 13.87
CA ASP A 372 3.59 -7.24 13.88
C ASP A 372 3.71 -5.85 14.52
N HIS A 373 4.69 -5.71 15.42
CA HIS A 373 5.08 -4.46 16.05
C HIS A 373 3.91 -3.56 16.52
N PRO A 374 3.01 -4.09 17.38
CA PRO A 374 1.88 -3.32 17.90
C PRO A 374 2.33 -2.09 18.70
N ASP A 375 3.50 -2.14 19.35
CA ASP A 375 4.04 -1.04 20.14
C ASP A 375 4.40 0.20 19.30
N GLY A 376 4.51 0.07 17.97
CA GLY A 376 4.73 1.19 17.06
C GLY A 376 3.46 1.96 16.72
N LEU A 377 2.28 1.43 17.07
CA LEU A 377 0.98 2.06 16.78
C LEU A 377 0.71 3.23 17.73
N TYR A 378 -0.08 4.19 17.26
CA TYR A 378 -0.47 5.36 18.05
C TYR A 378 -1.29 4.99 19.30
N ASP A 379 -2.30 4.13 19.11
CA ASP A 379 -3.12 3.56 20.19
C ASP A 379 -3.30 2.04 19.96
N PRO A 380 -2.39 1.22 20.51
CA PRO A 380 -2.42 -0.22 20.30
C PRO A 380 -3.67 -0.90 20.88
N LEU A 381 -4.24 -0.35 21.98
CA LEU A 381 -5.43 -0.92 22.59
C LEU A 381 -6.66 -0.69 21.71
N ASP A 382 -6.88 0.56 21.27
CA ASP A 382 -8.00 0.87 20.37
C ASP A 382 -7.89 0.08 19.06
N TYR A 383 -6.69 -0.04 18.49
CA TYR A 383 -6.44 -0.87 17.31
C TYR A 383 -6.87 -2.33 17.52
N LEU A 384 -6.46 -2.96 18.62
CA LEU A 384 -6.80 -4.37 18.91
C LEU A 384 -8.30 -4.55 19.16
N GLU A 385 -8.95 -3.61 19.86
CA GLU A 385 -10.40 -3.62 20.04
C GLU A 385 -11.14 -3.43 18.71
N GLN A 386 -10.66 -2.53 17.84
CA GLN A 386 -11.22 -2.31 16.51
C GLN A 386 -11.10 -3.58 15.66
N LEU A 387 -9.97 -4.27 15.71
CA LEU A 387 -9.74 -5.54 15.02
C LEU A 387 -10.73 -6.63 15.48
N GLN A 388 -10.97 -6.71 16.79
CA GLN A 388 -11.96 -7.62 17.36
C GLN A 388 -13.40 -7.27 16.96
N ARG A 389 -13.76 -5.98 16.86
CA ARG A 389 -15.07 -5.54 16.37
C ARG A 389 -15.25 -5.84 14.89
N ALA A 390 -14.23 -5.60 14.07
CA ALA A 390 -14.30 -5.70 12.62
C ALA A 390 -14.41 -7.14 12.10
N ARG A 391 -13.95 -8.14 12.86
CA ARG A 391 -14.05 -9.57 12.49
C ARG A 391 -15.49 -10.03 12.20
N SER A 392 -16.45 -9.49 12.94
CA SER A 392 -17.86 -9.92 12.92
C SER A 392 -18.75 -8.98 12.10
N ALA A 393 -18.23 -7.84 11.66
CA ALA A 393 -19.00 -6.86 10.91
C ALA A 393 -19.07 -7.28 9.43
N PRO A 394 -20.27 -7.34 8.81
CA PRO A 394 -20.33 -7.34 7.36
C PRO A 394 -19.74 -6.01 6.87
N PHE A 395 -18.62 -6.07 6.13
CA PHE A 395 -18.16 -4.90 5.39
C PHE A 395 -19.32 -4.41 4.54
N SER A 396 -19.82 -3.22 4.88
CA SER A 396 -20.70 -2.49 4.01
C SER A 396 -19.91 -2.26 2.74
N ARG A 397 -20.26 -2.95 1.66
CA ARG A 397 -19.81 -2.61 0.32
C ARG A 397 -20.43 -1.25 -0.01
N GLN A 398 -19.89 -0.18 0.59
CA GLN A 398 -20.04 1.14 0.01
C GLN A 398 -19.26 1.04 -1.29
N VAL A 399 -20.00 0.73 -2.35
CA VAL A 399 -19.55 1.03 -3.70
C VAL A 399 -19.49 2.56 -3.78
N THR A 400 -18.45 3.15 -3.19
CA THR A 400 -17.90 4.38 -3.75
C THR A 400 -17.25 3.92 -5.04
N THR A 401 -17.97 4.06 -6.15
CA THR A 401 -17.37 4.03 -7.48
C THR A 401 -16.37 5.18 -7.56
N PHE A 402 -15.15 4.96 -7.08
CA PHE A 402 -13.99 5.53 -7.72
C PHE A 402 -13.63 4.51 -8.79
N ASN A 403 -13.94 4.82 -10.05
CA ASN A 403 -13.57 3.97 -11.18
C ASN A 403 -12.05 3.84 -11.19
N ASP A 404 -11.55 2.72 -10.70
CA ASP A 404 -10.15 2.32 -10.77
C ASP A 404 -9.98 1.43 -12.01
N ASP A 405 -10.24 2.00 -13.19
CA ASP A 405 -10.03 1.36 -14.50
C ASP A 405 -8.78 1.94 -15.18
N SER A 406 -7.67 2.02 -14.44
CA SER A 406 -6.40 2.46 -15.03
C SER A 406 -5.19 1.61 -14.64
N VAL A 407 -5.37 0.34 -14.27
CA VAL A 407 -4.26 -0.63 -14.27
C VAL A 407 -4.78 -2.03 -14.61
N LEU A 408 -4.87 -2.33 -15.91
CA LEU A 408 -4.76 -3.67 -16.57
C LEU A 408 -5.59 -3.67 -17.85
N LEU A 409 -4.95 -3.38 -19.00
CA LEU A 409 -5.38 -3.89 -20.30
C LEU A 409 -4.23 -3.76 -21.30
N LEU A 410 -3.25 -4.64 -21.14
CA LEU A 410 -2.38 -5.06 -22.23
C LEU A 410 -2.75 -6.50 -22.58
N GLN A 411 -2.90 -6.76 -23.88
CA GLN A 411 -3.19 -8.04 -24.54
C GLN A 411 -4.68 -8.40 -24.73
N ARG A 412 -5.27 -7.88 -25.82
CA ARG A 412 -5.39 -8.61 -27.10
C ARG A 412 -6.25 -7.81 -28.07
N GLY A 413 -5.69 -7.51 -29.24
CA GLY A 413 -6.47 -7.14 -30.41
C GLY A 413 -7.21 -8.36 -30.95
N ASP A 414 -8.46 -8.20 -31.36
CA ASP A 414 -8.79 -8.16 -32.79
C ASP A 414 -10.29 -7.84 -33.02
N ALA A 415 -10.48 -6.79 -33.82
CA ALA A 415 -11.51 -6.49 -34.82
C ALA A 415 -12.90 -7.19 -34.85
N LEU A 416 -13.93 -6.31 -34.86
CA LEU A 416 -15.13 -6.27 -35.73
C LEU A 416 -16.17 -7.41 -35.55
N ASP A 417 -17.48 -7.18 -35.47
CA ASP A 417 -18.31 -6.40 -36.39
C ASP A 417 -19.71 -6.12 -35.78
N LEU A 418 -20.36 -5.03 -36.22
CA LEU A 418 -21.71 -4.62 -35.86
C LEU A 418 -22.73 -5.20 -36.85
N ASN A 419 -23.84 -5.77 -36.36
CA ASN A 419 -25.19 -5.78 -36.98
C ASN A 419 -26.16 -6.49 -36.02
N GLU A 420 -27.10 -5.77 -35.42
CA GLU A 420 -28.47 -5.52 -35.89
C GLU A 420 -29.49 -6.65 -35.62
N THR A 421 -30.62 -6.22 -35.04
CA THR A 421 -31.99 -6.77 -35.11
C THR A 421 -32.46 -7.93 -34.19
N GLU A 422 -33.33 -7.50 -33.26
CA GLU A 422 -34.71 -7.98 -33.01
C GLU A 422 -35.04 -9.42 -32.55
N SER A 423 -36.08 -9.43 -31.70
CA SER A 423 -37.03 -10.51 -31.34
C SER A 423 -36.61 -11.51 -30.25
N ALA A 424 -37.13 -11.25 -29.03
CA ALA A 424 -37.28 -12.25 -27.99
C ALA A 424 -38.75 -12.64 -27.87
N GLU A 425 -39.10 -13.83 -28.38
CA GLU A 425 -40.32 -14.55 -28.03
C GLU A 425 -39.96 -15.87 -27.34
N SER A 426 -40.52 -16.03 -26.13
CA SER A 426 -40.93 -17.26 -25.44
C SER A 426 -40.23 -18.60 -25.72
N ALA A 427 -39.67 -19.22 -24.67
CA ALA A 427 -40.04 -20.58 -24.25
C ALA A 427 -39.28 -21.02 -22.97
N GLN A 428 -40.03 -21.27 -21.89
CA GLN A 428 -39.74 -22.36 -20.94
C GLN A 428 -40.20 -23.69 -21.61
N PRO A 429 -39.59 -24.87 -21.36
CA PRO A 429 -39.70 -25.54 -20.05
C PRO A 429 -38.52 -26.48 -19.68
N GLY A 430 -38.52 -26.97 -18.44
CA GLY A 430 -37.81 -28.22 -18.12
C GLY A 430 -37.29 -28.30 -16.69
N ALA A 431 -38.13 -28.80 -15.80
CA ALA A 431 -37.75 -29.23 -14.46
C ALA A 431 -36.67 -30.32 -14.51
N ASN A 432 -35.68 -30.22 -13.62
CA ASN A 432 -34.93 -31.40 -13.19
C ASN A 432 -34.66 -31.29 -11.68
N GLU A 433 -35.19 -32.26 -10.97
CA GLU A 433 -35.05 -32.45 -9.53
C GLU A 433 -33.57 -32.70 -9.17
N SER A 434 -33.08 -31.99 -8.16
CA SER A 434 -31.86 -32.38 -7.43
C SER A 434 -32.13 -32.28 -5.93
N ALA A 435 -31.78 -33.36 -5.23
CA ALA A 435 -32.00 -33.58 -3.82
C ALA A 435 -31.26 -32.54 -2.95
N PRO A 436 -31.78 -32.19 -1.75
CA PRO A 436 -31.17 -31.17 -0.91
C PRO A 436 -29.87 -31.67 -0.27
N LEU A 437 -28.78 -30.94 -0.54
CA LEU A 437 -27.55 -30.99 0.24
C LEU A 437 -27.87 -30.66 1.71
N ALA A 438 -27.39 -31.51 2.61
CA ALA A 438 -27.53 -31.36 4.04
C ALA A 438 -27.06 -29.98 4.52
N GLN A 439 -27.85 -29.36 5.38
CA GLN A 439 -27.54 -28.10 6.06
C GLN A 439 -26.22 -28.24 6.83
N LYS A 440 -25.20 -27.45 6.43
CA LYS A 440 -24.03 -27.18 7.25
C LYS A 440 -24.47 -26.41 8.50
N SER A 441 -24.34 -27.01 9.66
CA SER A 441 -24.49 -26.34 10.96
C SER A 441 -23.20 -25.60 11.30
N GLY A 442 -23.30 -24.27 11.47
CA GLY A 442 -22.23 -23.37 11.92
C GLY A 442 -21.98 -22.25 10.92
N SER A 443 -22.46 -21.03 11.19
CA SER A 443 -22.06 -19.85 10.43
C SER A 443 -20.61 -19.49 10.77
N PRO A 444 -19.73 -19.19 9.80
CA PRO A 444 -18.32 -18.81 10.04
C PRO A 444 -18.16 -17.64 11.03
N THR A 445 -19.20 -16.82 11.19
CA THR A 445 -19.25 -15.62 12.03
C THR A 445 -19.22 -15.88 13.54
N GLU A 446 -19.31 -17.14 13.98
CA GLU A 446 -19.27 -17.51 15.40
C GLU A 446 -17.90 -18.01 15.88
N GLN A 447 -16.86 -18.12 15.05
CA GLN A 447 -15.53 -18.52 15.53
C GLN A 447 -14.74 -17.31 16.07
N PRO A 448 -14.03 -17.44 17.22
CA PRO A 448 -13.21 -16.38 17.77
C PRO A 448 -11.97 -16.16 16.89
N LEU A 449 -11.69 -14.90 16.58
CA LEU A 449 -10.44 -14.48 15.93
C LEU A 449 -9.31 -14.55 16.96
N TYR A 450 -8.34 -15.43 16.71
CA TYR A 450 -7.13 -15.50 17.53
C TYR A 450 -6.18 -14.36 17.19
N LEU A 451 -5.84 -13.55 18.18
CA LEU A 451 -4.80 -12.52 18.05
C LEU A 451 -3.57 -12.94 18.85
N VAL A 452 -2.46 -13.08 18.15
CA VAL A 452 -1.13 -13.23 18.77
C VAL A 452 -0.42 -11.90 18.63
N VAL A 453 -0.01 -11.31 19.75
CA VAL A 453 0.76 -10.07 19.77
C VAL A 453 2.10 -10.34 20.42
N GLU A 454 3.18 -9.92 19.76
CA GLU A 454 4.52 -9.97 20.32
C GLU A 454 4.93 -8.55 20.69
N LYS A 455 5.11 -8.31 22.00
CA LYS A 455 5.64 -7.05 22.51
C LYS A 455 7.15 -7.02 22.24
N ILE A 456 7.63 -6.00 21.53
CA ILE A 456 9.07 -5.82 21.32
C ILE A 456 9.53 -4.84 22.41
N LEU A 457 10.01 -5.40 23.52
CA LEU A 457 10.53 -4.63 24.67
C LEU A 457 11.80 -3.85 24.34
#